data_AF-A0A0V0IGX7-F1
#
_entry.id   AF-A0A0V0IGX7-F1
#
_cell.length_a   1.000
_cell.length_b   1.000
_cell.length_c   1.000
_cell.angle_alpha   90.00
_cell.angle_beta   90.00
_cell.angle_gamma   90.00
#
_symmetry.space_group_name_H-M   'P 1'
#
loop_
_entity.id
_entity.type
_entity.pdbx_description
1 polymer ?
#
loop_
_entity_poly.entity_id
_entity_poly.type
_entity_poly.pdbx_seq_one_letter_code
_entity_poly.pdbx_strand_id
1 'polypeptide(L)'
;MLQDFVRTGTYYSAVIENRADFLGRVVVDVGAGSGILSLFAAQAGAKHVYAIEASEMADYARQLIAGNPSLNDRITVIKGKVEDVELPEKADILISEPMGTLLVNERMLESYVIARDRFLVQNGKMFPGVGRIHMAPFSDEYLYMEIANKATFWQQQNYFGVDLTPLHGSAYQGYFSQPVVDAFDSRLLVAPAVSHVINFSSVKEEDLYEIDVPLRFLSTVSTRIHGLACWFDVLFNGSTVQRWLTTAPGAPTTHWYQLRCVLPQPLYVMPGQEITGRLHLVAHKAQSYTIYLTLSALVGDMLQTSSVKLDLKEPYYRMSQPQAYSAAQDQNPSQLLQSDMQFPSRDDDGSILMQPPSPNELHSL
;
A
#
# COMPACT_ATOMS: atom_id res chain seq x y z
N MET A 1 -1.00 6.36 8.82
CA MET A 1 -1.75 7.41 8.09
C MET A 1 -1.46 8.82 8.59
N LEU A 2 -1.80 9.22 9.83
CA LEU A 2 -1.61 10.62 10.28
C LEU A 2 -0.15 11.09 10.40
N GLN A 3 0.80 10.18 10.66
CA GLN A 3 2.24 10.49 10.72
C GLN A 3 2.87 10.68 9.33
N ASP A 4 2.14 10.38 8.26
CA ASP A 4 2.56 10.74 6.91
C ASP A 4 2.24 12.22 6.68
N PHE A 5 3.21 13.08 6.99
CA PHE A 5 3.06 14.53 6.91
C PHE A 5 2.88 15.02 5.47
N VAL A 6 3.40 14.30 4.47
CA VAL A 6 3.19 14.64 3.07
C VAL A 6 1.72 14.48 2.72
N ARG A 7 1.13 13.32 3.08
CA ARG A 7 -0.31 13.07 2.94
C ARG A 7 -1.12 14.11 3.70
N THR A 8 -1.02 14.14 5.03
CA THR A 8 -1.90 14.94 5.87
C THR A 8 -1.71 16.44 5.64
N GLY A 9 -0.48 16.89 5.41
CA GLY A 9 -0.17 18.29 5.10
C GLY A 9 -0.70 18.74 3.74
N THR A 10 -0.69 17.86 2.72
CA THR A 10 -1.24 18.20 1.40
C THR A 10 -2.77 18.33 1.46
N TYR A 11 -3.46 17.43 2.16
CA TYR A 11 -4.90 17.55 2.41
C TYR A 11 -5.25 18.83 3.16
N TYR A 12 -4.52 19.13 4.24
CA TYR A 12 -4.68 20.38 4.98
C TYR A 12 -4.54 21.61 4.07
N SER A 13 -3.47 21.66 3.28
CA SER A 13 -3.20 22.78 2.36
C SER A 13 -4.27 22.88 1.28
N ALA A 14 -4.70 21.75 0.70
CA ALA A 14 -5.77 21.71 -0.29
C ALA A 14 -7.08 22.31 0.22
N VAL A 15 -7.43 22.02 1.47
CA VAL A 15 -8.66 22.53 2.12
C VAL A 15 -8.51 24.01 2.52
N ILE A 16 -7.44 24.36 3.24
CA ILE A 16 -7.29 25.71 3.83
C ILE A 16 -6.99 26.76 2.75
N GLU A 17 -6.19 26.45 1.75
CA GLU A 17 -5.90 27.41 0.68
C GLU A 17 -7.07 27.59 -0.29
N ASN A 18 -7.99 26.62 -0.33
CA ASN A 18 -9.25 26.72 -1.05
C ASN A 18 -10.43 27.00 -0.11
N ARG A 19 -10.20 27.74 0.98
CA ARG A 19 -11.23 28.08 1.97
C ARG A 19 -12.53 28.59 1.37
N ALA A 20 -12.47 29.33 0.25
CA ALA A 20 -13.63 29.84 -0.47
C ALA A 20 -14.58 28.74 -0.97
N ASP A 21 -14.06 27.54 -1.25
CA ASP A 21 -14.87 26.38 -1.62
C ASP A 21 -15.62 25.81 -0.40
N PHE A 22 -15.06 25.88 0.81
CA PHE A 22 -15.62 25.26 2.01
C PHE A 22 -16.48 26.22 2.86
N LEU A 23 -16.21 27.52 2.83
CA LEU A 23 -16.86 28.51 3.71
C LEU A 23 -18.38 28.52 3.52
N GLY A 24 -19.12 28.24 4.59
CA GLY A 24 -20.58 28.21 4.58
C GLY A 24 -21.20 27.03 3.80
N ARG A 25 -20.39 26.05 3.40
CA ARG A 25 -20.83 24.87 2.63
C ARG A 25 -21.06 23.64 3.48
N VAL A 26 -21.86 22.72 2.96
CA VAL A 26 -22.04 21.38 3.53
C VAL A 26 -21.00 20.44 2.94
N VAL A 27 -20.31 19.69 3.80
CA VAL A 27 -19.24 18.77 3.42
C VAL A 27 -19.59 17.35 3.87
N VAL A 28 -19.26 16.37 3.03
CA VAL A 28 -19.28 14.95 3.41
C VAL A 28 -17.86 14.40 3.39
N ASP A 29 -17.44 13.82 4.51
CA ASP A 29 -16.14 13.14 4.67
C ASP A 29 -16.39 11.62 4.66
N VAL A 30 -15.97 10.94 3.60
CA VAL A 30 -16.24 9.51 3.37
C VAL A 30 -15.08 8.66 3.87
N GLY A 31 -15.37 7.71 4.78
CA GLY A 31 -14.33 6.94 5.45
C GLY A 31 -13.49 7.85 6.34
N ALA A 32 -14.17 8.63 7.18
CA ALA A 32 -13.57 9.73 7.93
C ALA A 32 -12.43 9.28 8.86
N GLY A 33 -12.36 7.98 9.22
CA GLY A 33 -11.37 7.44 10.12
C GLY A 33 -11.42 8.20 11.44
N SER A 34 -10.33 8.85 11.81
CA SER A 34 -10.26 9.68 13.03
C SER A 34 -11.01 11.02 12.93
N GLY A 35 -11.59 11.37 11.78
CA GLY A 35 -12.26 12.65 11.54
C GLY A 35 -11.32 13.82 11.23
N ILE A 36 -10.06 13.56 10.87
CA ILE A 36 -9.08 14.63 10.64
C ILE A 36 -9.45 15.56 9.47
N LEU A 37 -9.97 15.00 8.37
CA LEU A 37 -10.36 15.79 7.19
C LEU A 37 -11.63 16.61 7.49
N SER A 38 -12.55 16.02 8.26
CA SER A 38 -13.70 16.73 8.81
C SER A 38 -13.30 17.96 9.65
N LEU A 39 -12.29 17.82 10.51
CA LEU A 39 -11.75 18.94 11.28
C LEU A 39 -11.14 20.03 10.39
N PHE A 40 -10.40 19.66 9.33
CA PHE A 40 -9.89 20.64 8.37
C PHE A 40 -11.00 21.39 7.64
N ALA A 41 -12.05 20.68 7.20
CA ALA A 41 -13.22 21.30 6.58
C ALA A 41 -13.93 22.28 7.53
N ALA A 42 -14.11 21.90 8.80
CA ALA A 42 -14.67 22.78 9.82
C ALA A 42 -13.78 24.01 10.09
N GLN A 43 -12.45 23.85 10.12
CA GLN A 43 -11.47 24.95 10.23
C GLN A 43 -11.57 25.92 9.04
N ALA A 44 -11.77 25.40 7.82
CA ALA A 44 -12.01 26.22 6.64
C ALA A 44 -13.34 26.99 6.71
N GLY A 45 -14.24 26.63 7.64
CA GLY A 45 -15.50 27.33 7.87
C GLY A 45 -16.68 26.67 7.17
N ALA A 46 -16.63 25.36 6.92
CA ALA A 46 -17.81 24.58 6.54
C ALA A 46 -19.00 24.90 7.46
N LYS A 47 -20.19 25.04 6.87
CA LYS A 47 -21.45 25.19 7.61
C LYS A 47 -21.71 23.94 8.46
N HIS A 48 -21.54 22.77 7.86
CA HIS A 48 -21.68 21.48 8.52
C HIS A 48 -20.85 20.41 7.79
N VAL A 49 -20.36 19.42 8.53
CA VAL A 49 -19.63 18.28 8.01
C VAL A 49 -20.29 16.99 8.50
N TYR A 50 -20.69 16.12 7.56
CA TYR A 50 -21.14 14.77 7.85
C TYR A 50 -19.95 13.82 7.67
N ALA A 51 -19.43 13.30 8.78
CA ALA A 51 -18.29 12.39 8.82
C ALA A 51 -18.78 10.93 8.85
N ILE A 52 -18.72 10.23 7.72
CA ILE A 52 -19.20 8.85 7.59
C ILE A 52 -18.03 7.91 7.83
N GLU A 53 -18.15 7.01 8.80
CA GLU A 53 -17.12 6.04 9.15
C GLU A 53 -17.74 4.68 9.50
N ALA A 54 -17.34 3.62 8.80
CA ALA A 54 -17.97 2.31 8.95
C ALA A 54 -17.43 1.51 10.16
N SER A 55 -16.19 1.76 10.56
CA SER A 55 -15.52 1.02 11.63
C SER A 55 -15.77 1.62 13.02
N GLU A 56 -15.22 0.96 14.04
CA GLU A 56 -15.15 1.47 15.41
C GLU A 56 -14.34 2.77 15.54
N MET A 57 -13.59 3.17 14.50
CA MET A 57 -12.90 4.45 14.48
C MET A 57 -13.87 5.64 14.60
N ALA A 58 -15.14 5.47 14.24
CA ALA A 58 -16.19 6.48 14.44
C ALA A 58 -16.29 6.95 15.90
N ASP A 59 -16.09 6.06 16.88
CA ASP A 59 -16.16 6.40 18.29
C ASP A 59 -14.95 7.24 18.72
N TYR A 60 -13.76 6.94 18.19
CA TYR A 60 -12.57 7.76 18.39
C TYR A 60 -12.65 9.10 17.65
N ALA A 61 -13.28 9.15 16.48
CA ALA A 61 -13.54 10.40 15.77
C ALA A 61 -14.40 11.33 16.61
N ARG A 62 -15.49 10.82 17.22
CA ARG A 62 -16.32 11.59 18.16
C ARG A 62 -15.50 12.15 19.32
N GLN A 63 -14.63 11.34 19.92
CA GLN A 63 -13.76 11.79 21.01
C GLN A 63 -12.80 12.89 20.56
N LEU A 64 -12.13 12.73 19.42
CA LEU A 64 -11.20 13.73 18.89
C LEU A 64 -11.93 15.04 18.55
N ILE A 65 -13.09 14.95 17.90
CA ILE A 65 -13.92 16.11 17.54
C ILE A 65 -14.41 16.85 18.79
N ALA A 66 -14.90 16.12 19.81
CA ALA A 66 -15.33 16.71 21.08
C ALA A 66 -14.18 17.42 21.82
N GLY A 67 -12.94 16.91 21.69
CA GLY A 67 -11.74 17.56 22.19
C GLY A 67 -11.38 18.89 21.50
N ASN A 68 -12.08 19.26 20.42
CA ASN A 68 -11.91 20.50 19.66
C ASN A 68 -13.21 21.35 19.69
N PRO A 69 -13.58 21.93 20.85
CA PRO A 69 -14.91 22.52 21.07
C PRO A 69 -15.23 23.71 20.16
N SER A 70 -14.23 24.41 19.60
CA SER A 70 -14.45 25.50 18.64
C SER A 70 -14.95 25.02 17.27
N LEU A 71 -14.89 23.71 17.00
CA LEU A 71 -15.23 23.09 15.71
C LEU A 71 -16.35 22.03 15.84
N ASN A 72 -16.48 21.40 17.01
CA ASN A 72 -17.35 20.25 17.28
C ASN A 72 -18.79 20.43 16.78
N ASP A 73 -19.43 21.56 17.08
CA ASP A 73 -20.85 21.79 16.77
C ASP A 73 -21.19 21.75 15.27
N ARG A 74 -20.17 21.76 14.41
CA ARG A 74 -20.31 21.70 12.95
C ARG A 74 -20.09 20.32 12.38
N ILE A 75 -19.77 19.30 13.18
CA ILE A 75 -19.41 17.97 12.68
C ILE A 75 -20.30 16.91 13.30
N THR A 76 -21.00 16.15 12.47
CA THR A 76 -21.79 14.98 12.88
C THR A 76 -21.11 13.71 12.41
N VAL A 77 -20.75 12.81 13.35
CA VAL A 77 -20.17 11.50 13.03
C VAL A 77 -21.27 10.44 12.88
N ILE A 78 -21.37 9.88 11.68
CA ILE A 78 -22.34 8.86 11.31
C ILE A 78 -21.60 7.53 11.18
N LYS A 79 -21.87 6.61 12.11
CA LYS A 79 -21.27 5.27 12.09
C LYS A 79 -22.05 4.38 11.13
N GLY A 80 -21.41 3.94 10.05
CA GLY A 80 -22.04 3.09 9.04
C GLY A 80 -21.31 3.14 7.71
N LYS A 81 -21.67 2.19 6.84
CA LYS A 81 -21.16 2.14 5.47
C LYS A 81 -21.80 3.23 4.63
N VAL A 82 -21.03 3.82 3.72
CA VAL A 82 -21.53 4.92 2.88
C VAL A 82 -22.66 4.48 1.94
N GLU A 83 -22.77 3.18 1.68
CA GLU A 83 -23.82 2.51 0.91
C GLU A 83 -25.14 2.37 1.69
N ASP A 84 -25.10 2.41 3.04
CA ASP A 84 -26.25 2.08 3.89
C ASP A 84 -26.80 3.29 4.68
N VAL A 85 -25.99 4.34 4.87
CA VAL A 85 -26.40 5.53 5.64
C VAL A 85 -27.27 6.48 4.82
N GLU A 86 -28.03 7.34 5.51
CA GLU A 86 -28.79 8.43 4.91
C GLU A 86 -28.35 9.77 5.49
N LEU A 87 -28.35 10.82 4.66
CA LEU A 87 -27.99 12.18 5.06
C LEU A 87 -29.21 13.11 4.95
N PRO A 88 -29.36 14.09 5.86
CA PRO A 88 -30.53 14.98 5.86
C PRO A 88 -30.51 16.01 4.71
N GLU A 89 -29.35 16.27 4.11
CA GLU A 89 -29.18 17.15 2.96
C GLU A 89 -28.00 16.69 2.09
N LYS A 90 -27.97 17.11 0.82
CA LYS A 90 -26.81 16.88 -0.06
C LYS A 90 -25.69 17.86 0.26
N ALA A 91 -24.45 17.46 0.01
CA ALA A 91 -23.24 18.24 0.22
C ALA A 91 -22.82 19.03 -1.03
N ASP A 92 -22.17 20.18 -0.81
CA ASP A 92 -21.50 20.95 -1.85
C ASP A 92 -20.12 20.35 -2.19
N ILE A 93 -19.47 19.75 -1.20
CA ILE A 93 -18.14 19.14 -1.31
C ILE A 93 -18.15 17.76 -0.71
N LEU A 94 -17.53 16.82 -1.42
CA LEU A 94 -17.23 15.49 -0.92
C LEU A 94 -15.72 15.33 -0.83
N ILE A 95 -15.23 15.11 0.38
CA ILE A 95 -13.82 14.90 0.70
C ILE A 95 -13.61 13.45 1.16
N SER A 96 -12.49 12.85 0.78
CA SER A 96 -12.10 11.52 1.26
C SER A 96 -10.62 11.29 1.01
N GLU A 97 -10.10 10.24 1.62
CA GLU A 97 -8.83 9.64 1.25
C GLU A 97 -9.08 8.17 0.86
N PRO A 98 -9.50 7.93 -0.40
CA PRO A 98 -9.87 6.60 -0.88
C PRO A 98 -8.71 5.85 -1.56
N MET A 99 -7.46 6.33 -1.43
CA MET A 99 -6.35 5.82 -2.23
C MET A 99 -5.65 4.65 -1.53
N GLY A 100 -5.61 3.50 -2.20
CA GLY A 100 -4.74 2.38 -1.83
C GLY A 100 -3.42 2.38 -2.61
N THR A 101 -2.62 1.33 -2.40
CA THR A 101 -1.50 1.01 -3.30
C THR A 101 -1.96 0.99 -4.76
N LEU A 102 -1.16 1.56 -5.67
CA LEU A 102 -1.54 1.74 -7.08
C LEU A 102 -2.84 2.56 -7.26
N LEU A 103 -3.17 3.46 -6.33
CA LEU A 103 -4.41 4.25 -6.27
C LEU A 103 -5.67 3.41 -5.95
N VAL A 104 -5.78 2.20 -6.50
CA VAL A 104 -7.04 1.43 -6.56
C VAL A 104 -7.15 0.30 -5.53
N ASN A 105 -6.05 -0.13 -4.90
CA ASN A 105 -6.11 -1.21 -3.91
C ASN A 105 -7.08 -0.89 -2.77
N GLU A 106 -7.59 -1.91 -2.09
CA GLU A 106 -8.65 -1.81 -1.06
C GLU A 106 -10.03 -1.44 -1.62
N ARG A 107 -10.13 -1.08 -2.91
CA ARG A 107 -11.37 -0.80 -3.65
C ARG A 107 -12.23 0.32 -3.02
N MET A 108 -11.63 1.20 -2.24
CA MET A 108 -12.34 2.31 -1.59
C MET A 108 -12.83 3.39 -2.57
N LEU A 109 -12.26 3.46 -3.78
CA LEU A 109 -12.75 4.33 -4.85
C LEU A 109 -14.21 4.04 -5.25
N GLU A 110 -14.67 2.80 -5.11
CA GLU A 110 -16.08 2.43 -5.38
C GLU A 110 -17.01 3.14 -4.40
N SER A 111 -16.74 3.01 -3.09
CA SER A 111 -17.45 3.74 -2.04
C SER A 111 -17.39 5.26 -2.24
N TYR A 112 -16.25 5.79 -2.71
CA TYR A 112 -16.09 7.22 -3.02
C TYR A 112 -17.01 7.68 -4.16
N VAL A 113 -17.12 6.88 -5.22
CA VAL A 113 -18.01 7.12 -6.38
C VAL A 113 -19.49 6.98 -5.99
N ILE A 114 -19.84 5.97 -5.20
CA ILE A 114 -21.21 5.80 -4.67
C ILE A 114 -21.60 7.02 -3.82
N ALA A 115 -20.70 7.49 -2.96
CA ALA A 115 -20.95 8.66 -2.13
C ALA A 115 -21.17 9.94 -2.96
N ARG A 116 -20.43 10.11 -4.07
CA ARG A 116 -20.66 11.20 -5.03
C ARG A 116 -22.10 11.15 -5.56
N ASP A 117 -22.52 9.99 -6.05
CA ASP A 117 -23.83 9.85 -6.71
C ASP A 117 -25.00 10.04 -5.73
N ARG A 118 -24.84 9.57 -4.49
CA ARG A 118 -25.86 9.71 -3.44
C ARG A 118 -25.89 11.11 -2.85
N PHE A 119 -24.74 11.62 -2.42
CA PHE A 119 -24.69 12.73 -1.47
C PHE A 119 -24.19 14.05 -2.06
N LEU A 120 -23.56 14.08 -3.23
CA LEU A 120 -23.09 15.33 -3.83
C LEU A 120 -24.23 16.02 -4.60
N VAL A 121 -24.32 17.34 -4.49
CA VAL A 121 -25.17 18.16 -5.36
C VAL A 121 -24.65 18.14 -6.80
N GLN A 122 -25.51 18.47 -7.76
CA GLN A 122 -25.06 18.69 -9.13
C GLN A 122 -24.03 19.82 -9.17
N ASN A 123 -22.90 19.60 -9.85
CA ASN A 123 -21.74 20.51 -9.89
C ASN A 123 -21.03 20.73 -8.54
N GLY A 124 -21.30 19.89 -7.53
CA GLY A 124 -20.49 19.85 -6.32
C GLY A 124 -19.05 19.42 -6.61
N LYS A 125 -18.14 19.69 -5.66
CA LYS A 125 -16.71 19.39 -5.82
C LYS A 125 -16.30 18.11 -5.11
N MET A 126 -15.33 17.43 -5.69
CA MET A 126 -14.68 16.27 -5.09
C MET A 126 -13.23 16.60 -4.73
N PHE A 127 -12.83 16.24 -3.52
CA PHE A 127 -11.48 16.42 -2.99
C PHE A 127 -10.94 15.04 -2.54
N PRO A 128 -10.07 14.38 -3.32
CA PRO A 128 -9.57 14.75 -4.66
C PRO A 128 -10.60 14.59 -5.78
N GLY A 129 -10.43 15.30 -6.90
CA GLY A 129 -11.32 15.22 -8.06
C GLY A 129 -10.79 14.35 -9.20
N VAL A 130 -9.47 14.15 -9.27
CA VAL A 130 -8.82 13.35 -10.31
C VAL A 130 -7.72 12.51 -9.69
N GLY A 131 -7.61 11.25 -10.10
CA GLY A 131 -6.46 10.40 -9.85
C GLY A 131 -5.70 10.09 -11.14
N ARG A 132 -4.39 9.90 -11.05
CA ARG A 132 -3.53 9.48 -12.15
C ARG A 132 -2.70 8.31 -11.70
N ILE A 133 -2.77 7.20 -12.41
CA ILE A 133 -1.80 6.10 -12.29
C ILE A 133 -0.71 6.38 -13.30
N HIS A 134 0.53 6.50 -12.84
CA HIS A 134 1.72 6.66 -13.66
C HIS A 134 2.44 5.32 -13.78
N MET A 135 2.98 5.04 -14.95
CA MET A 135 3.65 3.78 -15.28
C MET A 135 4.91 4.06 -16.08
N ALA A 136 6.01 3.40 -15.75
CA ALA A 136 7.25 3.47 -16.52
C ALA A 136 8.04 2.14 -16.41
N PRO A 137 8.67 1.67 -17.51
CA PRO A 137 9.55 0.51 -17.44
C PRO A 137 10.77 0.84 -16.57
N PHE A 138 11.25 -0.12 -15.78
CA PHE A 138 12.43 0.05 -14.93
C PHE A 138 13.48 -1.03 -15.16
N SER A 139 14.71 -0.72 -14.79
CA SER A 139 15.87 -1.62 -14.82
C SER A 139 16.49 -1.70 -13.42
N ASP A 140 16.27 -2.80 -12.71
CA ASP A 140 16.86 -3.08 -11.39
C ASP A 140 17.23 -4.57 -11.29
N GLU A 141 18.48 -4.89 -11.65
CA GLU A 141 19.01 -6.26 -11.61
C GLU A 141 19.05 -6.79 -10.16
N TYR A 142 19.31 -5.93 -9.18
CA TYR A 142 19.39 -6.34 -7.77
C TYR A 142 18.05 -6.84 -7.28
N LEU A 143 16.97 -6.11 -7.56
CA LEU A 143 15.61 -6.56 -7.22
C LEU A 143 15.26 -7.87 -7.93
N TYR A 144 15.55 -7.94 -9.24
CA TYR A 144 15.24 -9.14 -10.02
C TYR A 144 15.93 -10.38 -9.44
N MET A 145 17.23 -10.28 -9.15
CA MET A 145 18.00 -11.36 -8.54
C MET A 145 17.53 -11.69 -7.13
N GLU A 146 17.15 -10.70 -6.33
CA GLU A 146 16.58 -10.91 -4.99
C GLU A 146 15.31 -11.78 -5.05
N ILE A 147 14.39 -11.49 -5.98
CA ILE A 147 13.16 -12.28 -6.17
C ILE A 147 13.48 -13.67 -6.72
N ALA A 148 14.31 -13.75 -7.76
CA ALA A 148 14.67 -15.02 -8.38
C ALA A 148 15.36 -15.97 -7.39
N ASN A 149 16.24 -15.44 -6.54
CA ASN A 149 17.00 -16.23 -5.57
C ASN A 149 16.15 -16.78 -4.42
N LYS A 150 14.97 -16.20 -4.13
CA LYS A 150 14.04 -16.79 -3.14
C LYS A 150 13.62 -18.20 -3.55
N ALA A 151 13.49 -18.47 -4.85
CA ALA A 151 13.16 -19.79 -5.37
C ALA A 151 14.28 -20.82 -5.16
N THR A 152 15.54 -20.38 -5.05
CA THR A 152 16.70 -21.28 -4.94
C THR A 152 16.63 -22.17 -3.69
N PHE A 153 15.97 -21.73 -2.61
CA PHE A 153 15.71 -22.59 -1.45
C PHE A 153 15.05 -23.92 -1.84
N TRP A 154 14.17 -23.91 -2.84
CA TRP A 154 13.45 -25.08 -3.30
C TRP A 154 14.28 -26.00 -4.21
N GLN A 155 15.55 -25.67 -4.50
CA GLN A 155 16.45 -26.53 -5.28
C GLN A 155 17.13 -27.62 -4.42
N GLN A 156 16.81 -27.70 -3.13
CA GLN A 156 17.40 -28.67 -2.21
C GLN A 156 16.85 -30.09 -2.46
N GLN A 157 17.74 -31.03 -2.81
CA GLN A 157 17.40 -32.45 -3.02
C GLN A 157 17.30 -33.26 -1.71
N ASN A 158 17.80 -32.72 -0.59
CA ASN A 158 17.82 -33.41 0.69
C ASN A 158 17.61 -32.43 1.86
N TYR A 159 16.43 -31.85 1.96
CA TYR A 159 15.99 -31.06 3.11
C TYR A 159 15.40 -31.99 4.18
N PHE A 160 16.21 -32.36 5.17
CA PHE A 160 15.84 -33.34 6.22
C PHE A 160 15.30 -34.67 5.65
N GLY A 161 15.90 -35.19 4.58
CA GLY A 161 15.45 -36.42 3.91
C GLY A 161 14.38 -36.22 2.83
N VAL A 162 14.02 -34.97 2.50
CA VAL A 162 12.97 -34.65 1.52
C VAL A 162 13.55 -33.87 0.33
N ASP A 163 13.21 -34.27 -0.88
CA ASP A 163 13.52 -33.53 -2.11
C ASP A 163 12.47 -32.42 -2.33
N LEU A 164 12.90 -31.16 -2.29
CA LEU A 164 12.05 -29.99 -2.49
C LEU A 164 11.96 -29.55 -3.97
N THR A 165 12.84 -30.08 -4.84
CA THR A 165 12.96 -29.67 -6.25
C THR A 165 11.65 -29.77 -7.05
N PRO A 166 10.72 -30.70 -6.78
CA PRO A 166 9.44 -30.75 -7.48
C PRO A 166 8.60 -29.46 -7.35
N LEU A 167 8.83 -28.64 -6.31
CA LEU A 167 8.12 -27.38 -6.08
C LEU A 167 8.88 -26.12 -6.54
N HIS A 168 10.12 -26.25 -7.03
CA HIS A 168 10.94 -25.11 -7.44
C HIS A 168 10.24 -24.21 -8.49
N GLY A 169 9.64 -24.82 -9.52
CA GLY A 169 8.94 -24.06 -10.57
C GLY A 169 7.75 -23.27 -10.05
N SER A 170 6.94 -23.89 -9.17
CA SER A 170 5.80 -23.25 -8.53
C SER A 170 6.23 -22.12 -7.59
N ALA A 171 7.31 -22.31 -6.83
CA ALA A 171 7.87 -21.29 -5.96
C ALA A 171 8.40 -20.10 -6.77
N TYR A 172 9.14 -20.35 -7.86
CA TYR A 172 9.62 -19.30 -8.76
C TYR A 172 8.46 -18.46 -9.29
N GLN A 173 7.42 -19.09 -9.85
CA GLN A 173 6.24 -18.37 -10.33
C GLN A 173 5.52 -17.62 -9.21
N GLY A 174 5.41 -18.22 -8.02
CA GLY A 174 4.83 -17.61 -6.83
C GLY A 174 5.53 -16.31 -6.43
N TYR A 175 6.86 -16.30 -6.36
CA TYR A 175 7.61 -15.10 -5.99
C TYR A 175 7.47 -13.96 -7.02
N PHE A 176 7.42 -14.27 -8.31
CA PHE A 176 7.16 -13.26 -9.36
C PHE A 176 5.69 -12.81 -9.43
N SER A 177 4.76 -13.52 -8.80
CA SER A 177 3.35 -13.13 -8.71
C SER A 177 3.05 -12.12 -7.61
N GLN A 178 4.06 -11.72 -6.82
CA GLN A 178 3.93 -10.69 -5.80
C GLN A 178 4.47 -9.36 -6.35
N PRO A 179 3.64 -8.30 -6.44
CA PRO A 179 4.17 -6.99 -6.76
C PRO A 179 4.96 -6.46 -5.57
N VAL A 180 6.00 -5.67 -5.82
CA VAL A 180 6.89 -5.14 -4.78
C VAL A 180 6.45 -3.74 -4.41
N VAL A 181 6.35 -3.46 -3.11
CA VAL A 181 6.06 -2.11 -2.60
C VAL A 181 7.29 -1.58 -1.87
N ASP A 182 7.94 -0.57 -2.45
CA ASP A 182 9.06 0.14 -1.86
C ASP A 182 9.34 1.51 -2.51
N ALA A 183 10.26 2.26 -1.90
CA ALA A 183 10.81 3.47 -2.50
C ALA A 183 12.04 3.10 -3.35
N PHE A 184 12.13 3.67 -4.55
CA PHE A 184 13.27 3.45 -5.44
C PHE A 184 13.76 4.75 -6.09
N ASP A 185 15.00 4.72 -6.58
CA ASP A 185 15.60 5.86 -7.26
C ASP A 185 15.01 6.04 -8.67
N SER A 186 14.48 7.22 -8.97
CA SER A 186 13.91 7.55 -10.28
C SER A 186 14.85 7.32 -11.47
N ARG A 187 16.18 7.26 -11.26
CA ARG A 187 17.17 6.94 -12.28
C ARG A 187 17.09 5.49 -12.80
N LEU A 188 16.38 4.61 -12.10
CA LEU A 188 16.12 3.23 -12.55
C LEU A 188 15.08 3.17 -13.67
N LEU A 189 14.36 4.27 -13.94
CA LEU A 189 13.38 4.34 -15.01
C LEU A 189 14.05 4.36 -16.39
N VAL A 190 13.53 3.54 -17.30
CA VAL A 190 14.08 3.31 -18.65
C VAL A 190 13.46 4.25 -19.70
N ALA A 191 12.29 4.81 -19.40
CA ALA A 191 11.56 5.74 -20.26
C ALA A 191 10.74 6.74 -19.42
N PRO A 192 10.34 7.89 -19.99
CA PRO A 192 9.35 8.77 -19.38
C PRO A 192 8.04 8.02 -19.06
N ALA A 193 7.41 8.41 -17.96
CA ALA A 193 6.16 7.78 -17.54
C ALA A 193 4.99 8.13 -18.47
N VAL A 194 4.08 7.18 -18.64
CA VAL A 194 2.74 7.41 -19.18
C VAL A 194 1.71 7.39 -18.06
N SER A 195 0.56 8.03 -18.28
CA SER A 195 -0.48 8.15 -17.25
C SER A 195 -1.82 7.65 -17.72
N HIS A 196 -2.50 6.89 -16.86
CA HIS A 196 -3.93 6.61 -16.96
C HIS A 196 -4.68 7.52 -15.98
N VAL A 197 -5.69 8.24 -16.47
CA VAL A 197 -6.40 9.27 -15.70
C VAL A 197 -7.79 8.78 -15.34
N ILE A 198 -8.13 8.86 -14.05
CA ILE A 198 -9.46 8.56 -13.52
C ILE A 198 -10.06 9.87 -13.03
N ASN A 199 -11.13 10.33 -13.68
CA ASN A 199 -11.88 11.51 -13.24
C ASN A 199 -12.99 11.06 -12.28
N PHE A 200 -12.79 11.31 -10.98
CA PHE A 200 -13.73 10.87 -9.94
C PHE A 200 -15.09 11.54 -10.05
N SER A 201 -15.21 12.69 -10.75
CA SER A 201 -16.49 13.35 -10.97
C SER A 201 -17.35 12.70 -12.06
N SER A 202 -16.79 11.83 -12.90
CA SER A 202 -17.53 11.24 -14.03
C SER A 202 -17.40 9.71 -14.17
N VAL A 203 -16.38 9.10 -13.56
CA VAL A 203 -16.18 7.64 -13.61
C VAL A 203 -17.35 6.92 -12.94
N LYS A 204 -17.76 5.79 -13.47
CA LYS A 204 -18.78 4.96 -12.83
C LYS A 204 -18.14 3.89 -11.97
N GLU A 205 -18.90 3.34 -11.03
CA GLU A 205 -18.44 2.25 -10.18
C GLU A 205 -17.98 1.04 -11.02
N GLU A 206 -18.74 0.69 -12.06
CA GLU A 206 -18.43 -0.43 -12.94
C GLU A 206 -17.12 -0.26 -13.73
N ASP A 207 -16.72 0.98 -14.03
CA ASP A 207 -15.48 1.28 -14.73
C ASP A 207 -14.24 0.95 -13.87
N LEU A 208 -14.41 0.80 -12.55
CA LEU A 208 -13.35 0.44 -11.61
C LEU A 208 -13.18 -1.09 -11.50
N TYR A 209 -14.11 -1.91 -12.00
CA TYR A 209 -13.99 -3.36 -11.93
C TYR A 209 -12.93 -3.93 -12.86
N GLU A 210 -12.73 -3.28 -14.01
CA GLU A 210 -11.75 -3.66 -15.01
C GLU A 210 -11.08 -2.41 -15.58
N ILE A 211 -9.80 -2.22 -15.26
CA ILE A 211 -9.02 -1.08 -15.75
C ILE A 211 -8.00 -1.60 -16.76
N ASP A 212 -8.18 -1.22 -18.02
CA ASP A 212 -7.34 -1.65 -19.12
C ASP A 212 -6.51 -0.49 -19.69
N VAL A 213 -5.19 -0.59 -19.56
CA VAL A 213 -4.24 0.46 -19.96
C VAL A 213 -3.28 -0.07 -21.03
N PRO A 214 -3.41 0.34 -22.30
CA PRO A 214 -2.39 0.07 -23.31
C PRO A 214 -1.11 0.85 -22.97
N LEU A 215 0.02 0.18 -23.09
CA LEU A 215 1.33 0.72 -22.76
C LEU A 215 2.15 0.98 -24.02
N ARG A 216 2.78 2.14 -24.07
CA ARG A 216 3.71 2.53 -25.13
C ARG A 216 4.78 3.46 -24.58
N PHE A 217 6.04 3.07 -24.72
CA PHE A 217 7.19 3.83 -24.26
C PHE A 217 8.28 3.87 -25.33
N LEU A 218 9.14 4.88 -25.26
CA LEU A 218 10.39 4.93 -26.01
C LEU A 218 11.54 4.84 -25.00
N SER A 219 12.35 3.80 -25.13
CA SER A 219 13.52 3.63 -24.25
C SER A 219 14.50 4.79 -24.45
N THR A 220 15.03 5.34 -23.37
CA THR A 220 16.07 6.38 -23.43
C THR A 220 17.48 5.80 -23.26
N VAL A 221 17.58 4.53 -22.89
CA VAL A 221 18.84 3.86 -22.54
C VAL A 221 18.94 2.46 -23.18
N SER A 222 20.16 1.91 -23.23
CA SER A 222 20.38 0.49 -23.52
C SER A 222 20.42 -0.27 -22.20
N THR A 223 19.50 -1.21 -21.99
CA THR A 223 19.43 -1.99 -20.74
C THR A 223 18.51 -3.21 -20.85
N ARG A 224 18.41 -3.97 -19.75
CA ARG A 224 17.37 -4.97 -19.49
C ARG A 224 16.23 -4.34 -18.68
N ILE A 225 15.02 -4.38 -19.24
CA ILE A 225 13.81 -4.03 -18.52
C ILE A 225 13.43 -5.20 -17.63
N HIS A 226 13.41 -4.93 -16.33
CA HIS A 226 13.07 -5.90 -15.30
C HIS A 226 11.59 -5.87 -14.92
N GLY A 227 10.86 -4.82 -15.30
CA GLY A 227 9.44 -4.73 -15.02
C GLY A 227 8.84 -3.35 -15.29
N LEU A 228 7.65 -3.14 -14.73
CA LEU A 228 6.92 -1.88 -14.77
C LEU A 228 6.81 -1.30 -13.35
N ALA A 229 7.25 -0.06 -13.18
CA ALA A 229 7.08 0.69 -11.96
C ALA A 229 5.83 1.56 -12.09
N CYS A 230 5.05 1.63 -11.01
CA CYS A 230 3.81 2.37 -10.96
C CYS A 230 3.73 3.21 -9.69
N TRP A 231 3.14 4.39 -9.81
CA TRP A 231 2.83 5.30 -8.71
C TRP A 231 1.57 6.08 -9.06
N PHE A 232 1.09 6.93 -8.17
CA PHE A 232 -0.07 7.75 -8.44
C PHE A 232 0.05 9.20 -7.95
N ASP A 233 -0.71 10.05 -8.60
CA ASP A 233 -0.97 11.42 -8.16
C ASP A 233 -2.48 11.63 -8.01
N VAL A 234 -2.90 12.48 -7.08
CA VAL A 234 -4.29 12.95 -7.01
C VAL A 234 -4.34 14.48 -6.99
N LEU A 235 -5.34 15.02 -7.69
CA LEU A 235 -5.58 16.46 -7.82
C LEU A 235 -6.75 16.91 -6.95
N PHE A 236 -6.48 17.89 -6.09
CA PHE A 236 -7.50 18.72 -5.45
C PHE A 236 -7.73 19.95 -6.33
N ASN A 237 -8.78 19.90 -7.16
CA ASN A 237 -9.10 20.94 -8.14
C ASN A 237 -9.89 22.10 -7.50
N GLY A 238 -9.25 22.79 -6.56
CA GLY A 238 -9.84 23.91 -5.84
C GLY A 238 -10.00 25.17 -6.70
N SER A 239 -10.94 26.05 -6.32
CA SER A 239 -11.26 27.27 -7.09
C SER A 239 -10.17 28.32 -6.99
N THR A 240 -9.39 28.31 -5.90
CA THR A 240 -8.33 29.29 -5.66
C THR A 240 -6.99 28.75 -6.14
N VAL A 241 -6.68 27.49 -5.81
CA VAL A 241 -5.42 26.84 -6.17
C VAL A 241 -5.62 25.34 -6.39
N GLN A 242 -4.94 24.82 -7.41
CA GLN A 242 -4.83 23.39 -7.66
C GLN A 242 -3.69 22.80 -6.82
N ARG A 243 -3.97 21.72 -6.07
CA ARG A 243 -2.96 21.01 -5.28
C ARG A 243 -2.86 19.56 -5.72
N TRP A 244 -1.61 19.08 -5.83
CA TRP A 244 -1.29 17.70 -6.16
C TRP A 244 -0.70 17.02 -4.93
N LEU A 245 -1.24 15.86 -4.59
CA LEU A 245 -0.55 14.88 -3.76
C LEU A 245 0.09 13.86 -4.70
N THR A 246 1.41 13.73 -4.65
CA THR A 246 2.18 12.82 -5.51
C THR A 246 2.86 11.74 -4.70
N THR A 247 2.93 10.54 -5.27
CA THR A 247 3.72 9.41 -4.75
C THR A 247 4.88 9.05 -5.68
N ALA A 248 5.26 9.97 -6.59
CA ALA A 248 6.29 9.72 -7.58
C ALA A 248 7.66 9.39 -6.96
N PRO A 249 8.46 8.50 -7.60
CA PRO A 249 9.82 8.26 -7.17
C PRO A 249 10.64 9.56 -7.25
N GLY A 250 11.45 9.83 -6.23
CA GLY A 250 12.21 11.08 -6.09
C GLY A 250 11.46 12.23 -5.42
N ALA A 251 10.13 12.14 -5.24
CA ALA A 251 9.39 13.00 -4.32
C ALA A 251 9.58 12.51 -2.86
N PRO A 252 9.25 13.35 -1.85
CA PRO A 252 9.23 12.90 -0.46
C PRO A 252 8.36 11.64 -0.29
N THR A 253 8.93 10.60 0.32
CA THR A 253 8.27 9.30 0.49
C THR A 253 6.99 9.42 1.31
N THR A 254 5.93 8.81 0.81
CA THR A 254 4.66 8.60 1.51
C THR A 254 4.56 7.14 1.96
N HIS A 255 3.59 6.83 2.83
CA HIS A 255 3.39 5.45 3.29
C HIS A 255 2.91 4.49 2.19
N TRP A 256 2.44 5.00 1.04
CA TRP A 256 2.08 4.17 -0.12
C TRP A 256 3.30 3.67 -0.90
N TYR A 257 4.46 4.34 -0.74
CA TYR A 257 5.64 4.07 -1.55
C TYR A 257 5.32 4.07 -3.07
N GLN A 258 5.98 3.21 -3.84
CA GLN A 258 5.65 2.90 -5.22
C GLN A 258 5.45 1.39 -5.38
N LEU A 259 4.78 0.98 -6.46
CA LEU A 259 4.58 -0.42 -6.83
C LEU A 259 5.55 -0.81 -7.96
N ARG A 260 6.18 -1.97 -7.89
CA ARG A 260 7.01 -2.52 -8.98
C ARG A 260 6.54 -3.93 -9.33
N CYS A 261 6.06 -4.10 -10.55
CA CYS A 261 5.67 -5.39 -11.13
C CYS A 261 6.86 -5.98 -11.86
N VAL A 262 7.49 -7.01 -11.29
CA VAL A 262 8.71 -7.63 -11.85
C VAL A 262 8.34 -8.71 -12.86
N LEU A 263 8.99 -8.69 -14.02
CA LEU A 263 8.80 -9.69 -15.06
C LEU A 263 9.66 -10.94 -14.78
N PRO A 264 9.12 -12.15 -14.98
CA PRO A 264 9.90 -13.40 -14.84
C PRO A 264 10.97 -13.55 -15.91
N GLN A 265 10.80 -12.89 -17.06
CA GLN A 265 11.77 -12.81 -18.15
C GLN A 265 12.03 -11.34 -18.50
N PRO A 266 13.22 -10.79 -18.19
CA PRO A 266 13.58 -9.42 -18.57
C PRO A 266 13.69 -9.23 -20.09
N LEU A 267 13.45 -8.01 -20.56
CA LEU A 267 13.49 -7.66 -21.99
C LEU A 267 14.69 -6.77 -22.30
N TYR A 268 15.41 -7.04 -23.39
CA TYR A 268 16.49 -6.15 -23.83
C TYR A 268 15.95 -5.01 -24.70
N VAL A 269 16.45 -3.79 -24.47
CA VAL A 269 16.11 -2.61 -25.27
C VAL A 269 17.33 -1.72 -25.54
N MET A 270 17.27 -0.97 -26.63
CA MET A 270 18.22 0.07 -27.03
C MET A 270 17.55 1.46 -26.98
N PRO A 271 18.32 2.57 -26.91
CA PRO A 271 17.77 3.92 -26.99
C PRO A 271 16.95 4.11 -28.28
N GLY A 272 15.80 4.76 -28.17
CA GLY A 272 14.86 4.99 -29.27
C GLY A 272 13.97 3.80 -29.62
N GLN A 273 14.21 2.62 -29.04
CA GLN A 273 13.40 1.43 -29.28
C GLN A 273 12.05 1.55 -28.57
N GLU A 274 11.01 1.12 -29.27
CA GLU A 274 9.66 1.08 -28.76
C GLU A 274 9.43 -0.11 -27.83
N ILE A 275 8.78 0.16 -26.70
CA ILE A 275 8.27 -0.84 -25.76
C ILE A 275 6.76 -0.72 -25.78
N THR A 276 6.07 -1.80 -26.11
CA THR A 276 4.60 -1.86 -26.12
C THR A 276 4.12 -2.84 -25.08
N GLY A 277 2.84 -2.79 -24.72
CA GLY A 277 2.29 -3.72 -23.76
C GLY A 277 0.89 -3.36 -23.29
N ARG A 278 0.51 -3.96 -22.18
CA ARG A 278 -0.79 -3.79 -21.55
C ARG A 278 -0.67 -4.00 -20.04
N LEU A 279 -1.21 -3.07 -19.26
CA LEU A 279 -1.46 -3.23 -17.83
C LEU A 279 -2.97 -3.37 -17.65
N HIS A 280 -3.41 -4.54 -17.22
CA HIS A 280 -4.83 -4.85 -17.08
C HIS A 280 -5.12 -5.27 -15.64
N LEU A 281 -5.98 -4.53 -14.95
CA LEU A 281 -6.36 -4.74 -13.57
C LEU A 281 -7.79 -5.28 -13.51
N VAL A 282 -7.98 -6.43 -12.87
CA VAL A 282 -9.31 -7.04 -12.68
C VAL A 282 -9.63 -7.14 -11.20
N ALA A 283 -10.68 -6.47 -10.77
CA ALA A 283 -11.14 -6.49 -9.38
C ALA A 283 -11.60 -7.89 -8.95
N HIS A 284 -11.34 -8.25 -7.70
CA HIS A 284 -11.84 -9.49 -7.11
C HIS A 284 -12.39 -9.30 -5.70
N LYS A 285 -13.00 -10.37 -5.17
CA LYS A 285 -13.77 -10.37 -3.92
C LYS A 285 -12.95 -10.10 -2.66
N ALA A 286 -11.62 -10.16 -2.73
CA ALA A 286 -10.74 -9.89 -1.60
C ALA A 286 -10.41 -8.39 -1.42
N GLN A 287 -11.24 -7.50 -1.99
CA GLN A 287 -11.06 -6.05 -1.97
C GLN A 287 -9.72 -5.62 -2.60
N SER A 288 -9.37 -6.22 -3.75
CA SER A 288 -8.14 -5.91 -4.46
C SER A 288 -8.25 -6.26 -5.95
N TYR A 289 -7.12 -6.24 -6.66
CA TYR A 289 -7.01 -6.47 -8.09
C TYR A 289 -5.99 -7.56 -8.41
N THR A 290 -6.35 -8.40 -9.38
CA THR A 290 -5.38 -9.19 -10.12
C THR A 290 -4.78 -8.31 -11.21
N ILE A 291 -3.45 -8.24 -11.27
CA ILE A 291 -2.69 -7.50 -12.26
C ILE A 291 -2.24 -8.46 -13.36
N TYR A 292 -2.60 -8.16 -14.61
CA TYR A 292 -2.05 -8.80 -15.78
C TYR A 292 -1.16 -7.78 -16.51
N LEU A 293 0.15 -8.03 -16.48
CA LEU A 293 1.13 -7.20 -17.18
C LEU A 293 1.70 -7.97 -18.36
N THR A 294 1.75 -7.33 -19.51
CA THR A 294 2.55 -7.78 -20.66
C THR A 294 3.37 -6.63 -21.18
N LEU A 295 4.65 -6.87 -21.44
CA LEU A 295 5.55 -5.95 -22.13
C LEU A 295 6.22 -6.67 -23.29
N SER A 296 6.45 -5.93 -24.38
CA SER A 296 7.06 -6.42 -25.60
C SER A 296 8.01 -5.37 -26.19
N ALA A 297 9.11 -5.83 -26.79
CA ALA A 297 10.06 -4.96 -27.48
C ALA A 297 10.80 -5.72 -28.61
N LEU A 298 11.08 -5.04 -29.72
CA LEU A 298 11.78 -5.60 -30.88
C LEU A 298 13.31 -5.41 -30.79
N VAL A 299 14.08 -6.50 -30.71
CA VAL A 299 15.54 -6.43 -30.83
C VAL A 299 15.95 -7.00 -32.18
N GLY A 300 16.40 -6.12 -33.08
CA GLY A 300 16.49 -6.46 -34.51
C GLY A 300 15.10 -6.79 -35.04
N ASP A 301 14.95 -7.97 -35.66
CA ASP A 301 13.67 -8.48 -36.16
C ASP A 301 12.96 -9.41 -35.15
N MET A 302 13.54 -9.65 -33.98
CA MET A 302 12.99 -10.57 -32.98
C MET A 302 12.14 -9.85 -31.94
N LEU A 303 10.85 -10.23 -31.87
CA LEU A 303 9.95 -9.78 -30.83
C LEU A 303 10.21 -10.54 -29.53
N GLN A 304 10.62 -9.82 -28.49
CA GLN A 304 10.64 -10.34 -27.12
C GLN A 304 9.34 -9.93 -26.45
N THR A 305 8.70 -10.87 -25.74
CA THR A 305 7.50 -10.61 -24.96
C THR A 305 7.62 -11.29 -23.61
N SER A 306 7.20 -10.61 -22.56
CA SER A 306 7.17 -11.15 -21.20
C SER A 306 5.86 -10.74 -20.54
N SER A 307 5.22 -11.71 -19.90
CA SER A 307 3.93 -11.54 -19.24
C SER A 307 3.99 -12.10 -17.84
N VAL A 308 3.25 -11.47 -16.93
CA VAL A 308 3.14 -11.88 -15.54
C VAL A 308 1.75 -11.58 -15.00
N LYS A 309 1.25 -12.49 -14.16
CA LYS A 309 0.03 -12.32 -13.37
C LYS A 309 0.45 -12.08 -11.92
N LEU A 310 0.04 -10.96 -11.34
CA LEU A 310 0.31 -10.61 -9.94
C LEU A 310 -0.99 -10.43 -9.15
N ASP A 311 -0.92 -10.60 -7.83
CA ASP A 311 -2.01 -10.28 -6.92
C ASP A 311 -1.65 -9.04 -6.08
N LEU A 312 -2.44 -7.97 -6.21
CA LEU A 312 -2.22 -6.73 -5.47
C LEU A 312 -2.64 -6.84 -3.99
N LYS A 313 -3.34 -7.92 -3.60
CA LYS A 313 -3.77 -8.13 -2.21
C LYS A 313 -2.60 -8.42 -1.28
N GLU A 314 -1.61 -9.17 -1.75
CA GLU A 314 -0.47 -9.64 -0.96
C GLU A 314 0.87 -9.20 -1.57
N PRO A 315 1.13 -7.87 -1.59
CA PRO A 315 2.39 -7.36 -2.11
C PRO A 315 3.56 -7.71 -1.18
N TYR A 316 4.74 -7.81 -1.77
CA TYR A 316 5.99 -7.90 -1.02
C TYR A 316 6.46 -6.49 -0.62
N TYR A 317 6.27 -6.12 0.64
CA TYR A 317 6.80 -4.88 1.20
C TYR A 317 8.31 -5.00 1.43
N ARG A 318 9.08 -4.30 0.61
CA ARG A 318 10.55 -4.35 0.64
C ARG A 318 11.11 -3.15 1.38
N MET A 319 11.50 -3.35 2.63
CA MET A 319 12.13 -2.31 3.45
C MET A 319 13.58 -2.11 2.99
N SER A 320 13.93 -0.92 2.49
CA SER A 320 15.27 -0.58 2.02
C SER A 320 16.29 -0.23 3.12
N GLN A 321 16.06 -0.68 4.36
CA GLN A 321 17.06 -0.62 5.43
C GLN A 321 17.53 -2.02 5.80
N PRO A 322 18.84 -2.26 5.95
CA PRO A 322 19.29 -3.46 6.65
C PRO A 322 18.73 -3.38 8.07
N GLN A 323 17.98 -4.42 8.48
CA GLN A 323 17.86 -4.67 9.92
C GLN A 323 19.29 -4.75 10.45
N ALA A 324 19.65 -3.82 11.34
CA ALA A 324 20.84 -4.02 12.14
C ALA A 324 20.61 -5.34 12.86
N TYR A 325 21.31 -6.40 12.44
CA TYR A 325 21.50 -7.54 13.29
C TYR A 325 22.09 -6.98 14.57
N SER A 326 21.31 -6.94 15.64
CA SER A 326 21.85 -6.79 16.98
C SER A 326 22.71 -8.03 17.20
N ALA A 327 23.99 -7.91 16.87
CA ALA A 327 25.03 -8.83 17.29
C ALA A 327 25.12 -8.76 18.81
N ALA A 328 24.29 -9.57 19.45
CA ALA A 328 24.39 -9.93 20.85
C ALA A 328 23.87 -11.37 20.98
N GLN A 329 24.50 -12.28 20.25
CA GLN A 329 24.63 -13.65 20.72
C GLN A 329 26.00 -13.73 21.37
N ASP A 330 26.01 -13.68 22.70
CA ASP A 330 27.13 -14.18 23.50
C ASP A 330 27.35 -15.64 23.11
N GLN A 331 28.27 -15.86 22.17
CA GLN A 331 28.89 -17.16 21.98
C GLN A 331 29.94 -17.30 23.07
N ASN A 332 29.64 -18.14 24.06
CA ASN A 332 30.61 -18.64 25.02
C ASN A 332 31.17 -19.95 24.42
N PRO A 333 32.38 -19.96 23.81
CA PRO A 333 32.92 -21.14 23.15
C PRO A 333 33.80 -21.92 24.14
N SER A 334 33.19 -22.50 25.16
CA SER A 334 33.91 -23.39 26.07
C SER A 334 32.94 -24.31 26.80
N GLN A 335 32.37 -25.27 26.07
CA GLN A 335 31.78 -26.50 26.62
C GLN A 335 31.39 -27.42 25.45
N LEU A 336 32.37 -28.05 24.81
CA LEU A 336 32.19 -29.26 23.97
C LEU A 336 33.57 -29.71 23.47
N LEU A 337 34.38 -30.27 24.39
CA LEU A 337 35.49 -31.18 24.09
C LEU A 337 36.12 -31.60 25.42
N GLN A 338 35.61 -32.69 25.99
CA GLN A 338 36.38 -33.68 26.76
C GLN A 338 35.40 -34.73 27.30
N SER A 339 35.20 -35.78 26.51
CA SER A 339 34.73 -37.07 27.00
C SER A 339 35.83 -38.08 26.72
N ASP A 340 36.85 -38.08 27.58
CA ASP A 340 37.73 -39.23 27.75
C ASP A 340 37.37 -39.91 29.07
N MET A 341 37.08 -41.21 28.97
CA MET A 341 36.78 -42.10 30.08
C MET A 341 37.92 -42.17 31.08
N GLN A 342 37.62 -42.05 32.37
CA GLN A 342 38.21 -42.86 33.45
C GLN A 342 37.46 -42.63 34.78
N PHE A 343 37.01 -43.72 35.41
CA PHE A 343 36.41 -43.77 36.75
C PHE A 343 37.43 -43.38 37.85
N PRO A 344 37.00 -42.84 39.00
CA PRO A 344 36.81 -43.72 40.18
C PRO A 344 35.74 -43.31 41.23
N SER A 345 35.26 -44.35 41.92
CA SER A 345 34.79 -44.46 43.32
C SER A 345 33.91 -43.38 43.97
N ARG A 346 32.69 -43.81 44.33
CA ARG A 346 31.87 -43.26 45.42
C ARG A 346 32.53 -43.55 46.77
N ASP A 347 32.59 -42.53 47.63
CA ASP A 347 32.44 -42.69 49.08
C ASP A 347 31.22 -41.89 49.51
N ASP A 348 30.42 -42.55 50.34
CA ASP A 348 29.12 -42.19 50.86
C ASP A 348 29.31 -41.97 52.37
N ASP A 349 28.96 -40.79 52.91
CA ASP A 349 28.60 -40.70 54.32
C ASP A 349 27.79 -39.43 54.66
N GLY A 350 26.75 -39.62 55.46
CA GLY A 350 26.39 -38.65 56.50
C GLY A 350 25.05 -37.92 56.42
N SER A 351 24.03 -38.50 57.06
CA SER A 351 22.96 -37.86 57.89
C SER A 351 21.96 -36.89 57.21
N ILE A 352 20.72 -37.30 56.87
CA ILE A 352 19.48 -37.41 57.68
C ILE A 352 19.08 -36.12 58.45
N LEU A 353 17.96 -35.47 58.07
CA LEU A 353 16.72 -35.32 58.89
C LEU A 353 15.73 -34.25 58.35
N MET A 354 14.55 -34.75 57.93
CA MET A 354 13.17 -34.28 58.14
C MET A 354 12.73 -32.82 57.87
N GLN A 355 11.85 -32.68 56.87
CA GLN A 355 10.61 -31.85 56.92
C GLN A 355 9.42 -32.79 56.69
N PRO A 356 8.23 -32.56 57.31
CA PRO A 356 7.13 -31.84 56.65
C PRO A 356 6.16 -31.15 57.68
N PRO A 357 4.94 -30.62 57.35
CA PRO A 357 4.22 -30.52 56.07
C PRO A 357 3.62 -29.14 55.71
N SER A 358 3.06 -29.11 54.49
CA SER A 358 2.13 -28.19 53.80
C SER A 358 0.80 -27.93 54.55
N PRO A 359 -0.26 -27.29 53.98
CA PRO A 359 -0.41 -26.29 52.89
C PRO A 359 -1.37 -25.13 53.27
N ASN A 360 -1.58 -24.11 52.41
CA ASN A 360 -2.93 -23.70 51.98
C ASN A 360 -2.95 -22.48 51.03
N GLU A 361 -3.71 -22.66 49.96
CA GLU A 361 -4.22 -21.65 49.05
C GLU A 361 -5.52 -20.99 49.60
N LEU A 362 -5.83 -19.82 49.01
CA LEU A 362 -7.18 -19.30 48.69
C LEU A 362 -8.11 -18.85 49.84
N HIS A 363 -8.43 -17.55 49.94
CA HIS A 363 -9.52 -16.89 49.19
C HIS A 363 -9.83 -15.46 49.72
N SER A 364 -9.92 -14.51 48.78
CA SER A 364 -10.84 -13.36 48.67
C SER A 364 -11.35 -12.59 49.90
N LEU A 365 -11.18 -11.26 49.85
CA LEU A 365 -12.27 -10.28 49.81
C LEU A 365 -11.90 -9.12 48.87
#